data_AF-A0A7Y8ERW7-F1
#
_entry.id   AF-A0A7Y8ERW7-F1
#
_cell.length_a   1.000
_cell.length_b   1.000
_cell.length_c   1.000
_cell.angle_alpha   90.00
_cell.angle_beta   90.00
_cell.angle_gamma   90.00
#
_symmetry.space_group_name_H-M   'P 1'
#
loop_
_entity.id
_entity.type
_entity.pdbx_description
1 polymer ?
#
loop_
_entity_poly.entity_id
_entity_poly.type
_entity_poly.pdbx_seq_one_letter_code
_entity_poly.pdbx_strand_id
1 'polypeptide(L)'
;MLFSRKAVSKRHLLLIAAGFSTVLTGCATSPTSKVASSTKVEYYPNCYEPVQHLRATDSDMTKSVVTGAALGAAGGALLGALTGDSDKRGRNAAIGAAGGALAGGAAGYYTERQKQISDDNQRIASYSTDFNKSASDIDRSTAYARASQQCYQSAFTKLVNDRKAKTVNDTEGRKRLAEIVAGLKESNDLIVAVNGKASEDLNNYTQAYEKDLQQVGVQRTDVVTVAQADTTPPVAPTKGKKAVKPAKKPVLPTVPKEAVTTEKSIQTVQAKQAESKQVASAGKAQIEGTCRDPNLADWAPVPCPNV
;
A
#
# COMPACT_ATOMS: atom_id res chain seq x y z
N MET A 1 -65.05 47.46 -13.62
CA MET A 1 -64.88 48.33 -12.42
C MET A 1 -64.92 47.40 -11.21
N LEU A 2 -63.77 47.08 -10.63
CA LEU A 2 -63.11 47.79 -9.52
C LEU A 2 -63.67 47.39 -8.13
N PHE A 3 -62.70 47.10 -7.26
CA PHE A 3 -62.70 47.01 -5.79
C PHE A 3 -63.00 45.65 -5.14
N SER A 4 -62.40 45.23 -4.02
CA SER A 4 -61.10 45.42 -3.36
C SER A 4 -61.18 44.67 -2.01
N ARG A 5 -60.21 43.80 -1.73
CA ARG A 5 -59.57 43.44 -0.43
C ARG A 5 -60.37 43.33 0.90
N LYS A 6 -60.18 42.19 1.59
CA LYS A 6 -59.50 41.99 2.91
C LYS A 6 -59.54 40.48 3.24
N ALA A 7 -58.45 39.69 3.34
CA ALA A 7 -57.28 39.66 4.23
C ALA A 7 -57.53 39.08 5.64
N VAL A 8 -57.11 37.81 5.84
CA VAL A 8 -56.54 37.18 7.08
C VAL A 8 -55.65 36.03 6.59
N SER A 9 -54.32 36.17 6.47
CA SER A 9 -53.25 36.03 7.49
C SER A 9 -53.18 34.69 8.23
N LYS A 10 -52.28 33.80 7.76
CA LYS A 10 -51.44 32.86 8.52
C LYS A 10 -50.37 32.34 7.55
N ARG A 11 -49.11 32.82 7.58
CA ARG A 11 -48.00 32.22 8.37
C ARG A 11 -48.22 30.70 8.47
N HIS A 12 -47.53 29.83 7.74
CA HIS A 12 -46.09 29.67 7.68
C HIS A 12 -45.67 29.04 6.34
N LEU A 13 -44.93 29.81 5.55
CA LEU A 13 -43.97 29.33 4.57
C LEU A 13 -42.62 29.36 5.30
N LEU A 14 -41.89 28.24 5.34
CA LEU A 14 -40.43 28.09 5.51
C LEU A 14 -40.03 26.87 6.37
N LEU A 15 -38.99 26.19 5.89
CA LEU A 15 -38.11 25.20 6.54
C LEU A 15 -38.56 23.72 6.54
N ILE A 16 -38.31 23.03 5.42
CA ILE A 16 -37.74 21.67 5.47
C ILE A 16 -36.31 21.78 4.97
N ALA A 17 -35.44 22.25 5.85
CA ALA A 17 -34.01 21.96 5.81
C ALA A 17 -33.82 20.56 6.41
N ALA A 18 -33.99 19.52 5.59
CA ALA A 18 -33.60 18.16 5.95
C ALA A 18 -32.21 17.86 5.38
N GLY A 19 -31.19 18.27 6.14
CA GLY A 19 -29.92 17.56 6.32
C GLY A 19 -29.25 16.91 5.11
N PHE A 20 -28.79 17.72 4.15
CA PHE A 20 -27.58 17.39 3.37
C PHE A 20 -26.46 18.32 3.85
N SER A 21 -25.90 18.02 5.01
CA SER A 21 -24.70 18.69 5.51
C SER A 21 -23.82 17.63 6.14
N THR A 22 -22.59 17.55 5.61
CA THR A 22 -21.56 16.50 5.81
C THR A 22 -21.94 15.21 5.04
N VAL A 23 -21.34 14.83 3.91
CA VAL A 23 -19.93 14.73 3.55
C VAL A 23 -19.80 14.88 2.03
N LEU A 24 -19.53 16.08 1.53
CA LEU A 24 -19.04 16.32 0.17
C LEU A 24 -17.95 17.40 0.19
N THR A 25 -17.11 17.37 1.22
CA THR A 25 -15.76 17.94 1.16
C THR A 25 -14.84 16.91 0.52
N GLY A 26 -15.07 16.66 -0.76
CA GLY A 26 -14.12 16.04 -1.65
C GLY A 26 -13.63 17.07 -2.66
N CYS A 27 -13.27 18.27 -2.19
CA CYS A 27 -12.52 19.20 -3.03
C CYS A 27 -11.28 18.46 -3.54
N ALA A 28 -11.08 18.52 -4.85
CA ALA A 28 -9.98 17.93 -5.59
C ALA A 28 -8.64 18.14 -4.88
N THR A 29 -8.26 17.20 -4.01
CA THR A 29 -6.89 17.05 -3.56
C THR A 29 -6.23 16.26 -4.67
N SER A 30 -5.26 16.88 -5.36
CA SER A 30 -4.34 16.14 -6.21
C SER A 30 -3.88 14.90 -5.44
N PRO A 31 -3.84 13.70 -6.06
CA PRO A 31 -3.43 12.48 -5.38
C PRO A 31 -1.97 12.63 -4.97
N THR A 32 -1.77 13.14 -3.76
CA THR A 32 -0.47 13.35 -3.13
C THR A 32 -0.34 12.24 -2.10
N SER A 33 0.88 11.74 -1.93
CA SER A 33 1.26 10.83 -0.85
C SER A 33 0.57 11.21 0.46
N LYS A 34 0.01 10.23 1.18
CA LYS A 34 -0.56 10.48 2.52
C LYS A 34 0.51 10.88 3.55
N VAL A 35 1.78 10.69 3.21
CA VAL A 35 2.92 11.09 4.02
C VAL A 35 3.31 12.54 3.73
N ALA A 36 3.07 13.40 4.71
CA ALA A 36 3.44 14.81 4.65
C ALA A 36 4.94 14.99 4.39
N SER A 37 5.30 15.91 3.50
CA SER A 37 6.69 16.34 3.30
C SER A 37 7.07 17.27 4.45
N SER A 38 7.73 16.73 5.47
CA SER A 38 8.10 17.48 6.67
C SER A 38 9.58 17.86 6.71
N THR A 39 10.42 17.20 5.92
CA THR A 39 11.87 17.43 5.93
C THR A 39 12.23 18.64 5.08
N LYS A 40 12.76 19.68 5.73
CA LYS A 40 13.45 20.77 5.04
C LYS A 40 14.91 20.38 4.84
N VAL A 41 15.31 20.19 3.59
CA VAL A 41 16.67 19.78 3.23
C VAL A 41 17.58 21.00 3.19
N GLU A 42 18.55 21.07 4.10
CA GLU A 42 19.53 22.16 4.17
C GLU A 42 20.96 21.60 4.35
N TYR A 43 21.11 20.47 5.03
CA TYR A 43 22.41 19.90 5.43
C TYR A 43 22.72 18.54 4.81
N TYR A 44 21.73 17.71 4.52
CA TYR A 44 21.90 16.31 4.12
C TYR A 44 21.14 15.93 2.84
N PRO A 45 21.37 16.64 1.70
CA PRO A 45 20.66 16.35 0.45
C PRO A 45 20.89 14.93 -0.07
N ASN A 46 22.11 14.40 0.10
CA ASN A 46 22.44 13.03 -0.33
C ASN A 46 21.71 11.96 0.50
N CYS A 47 21.40 12.23 1.77
CA CYS A 47 20.61 11.29 2.59
C CYS A 47 19.10 11.37 2.30
N TYR A 48 18.66 12.50 1.73
CA TYR A 48 17.26 12.73 1.37
C TYR A 48 16.92 12.23 -0.05
N GLU A 49 17.89 12.11 -0.96
CA GLU A 49 17.64 11.62 -2.32
C GLU A 49 16.86 10.28 -2.37
N PRO A 50 17.17 9.25 -1.57
CA PRO A 50 16.38 8.03 -1.54
C PRO A 50 14.94 8.24 -1.01
N VAL A 51 14.74 9.22 -0.12
CA VAL A 51 13.40 9.58 0.41
C VAL A 51 12.52 10.15 -0.70
N GLN A 52 13.09 10.90 -1.64
CA GLN A 52 12.36 11.42 -2.80
C GLN A 52 11.87 10.29 -3.70
N HIS A 53 12.71 9.30 -3.99
CA HIS A 53 12.32 8.13 -4.80
C HIS A 53 11.24 7.30 -4.09
N LEU A 54 11.32 7.19 -2.76
CA LEU A 54 10.32 6.51 -1.96
C LEU A 54 8.98 7.26 -1.97
N ARG A 55 9.00 8.60 -1.93
CA ARG A 55 7.79 9.43 -2.11
C ARG A 55 7.19 9.29 -3.50
N ALA A 56 8.02 9.30 -4.55
CA ALA A 56 7.54 9.10 -5.91
C ALA A 56 6.81 7.75 -6.03
N THR A 57 7.37 6.70 -5.43
CA THR A 57 6.76 5.37 -5.40
C THR A 57 5.42 5.36 -4.65
N ASP A 58 5.34 5.94 -3.44
CA ASP A 58 4.07 6.03 -2.69
C ASP A 58 3.01 6.89 -3.43
N SER A 59 3.45 7.96 -4.08
CA SER A 59 2.57 8.83 -4.86
C SER A 59 2.00 8.12 -6.09
N ASP A 60 2.83 7.37 -6.83
CA ASP A 60 2.39 6.59 -7.99
C ASP A 60 1.40 5.49 -7.60
N MET A 61 1.65 4.81 -6.48
CA MET A 61 0.70 3.84 -5.92
C MET A 61 -0.61 4.51 -5.49
N THR A 62 -0.54 5.66 -4.81
CA THR A 62 -1.73 6.43 -4.40
C THR A 62 -2.55 6.90 -5.59
N LYS A 63 -1.88 7.42 -6.62
CA LYS A 63 -2.52 7.87 -7.85
C LYS A 63 -3.23 6.73 -8.56
N SER A 64 -2.59 5.56 -8.67
CA SER A 64 -3.22 4.38 -9.29
C SER A 64 -4.51 3.97 -8.59
N VAL A 65 -4.54 3.95 -7.25
CA VAL A 65 -5.74 3.63 -6.47
C VAL A 65 -6.84 4.68 -6.65
N VAL A 66 -6.49 5.97 -6.58
CA VAL A 66 -7.46 7.06 -6.76
C VAL A 66 -8.02 7.09 -8.18
N THR A 67 -7.18 6.88 -9.20
CA THR A 67 -7.62 6.78 -10.59
C THR A 67 -8.54 5.58 -10.77
N GLY A 68 -8.21 4.41 -10.21
CA GLY A 68 -9.08 3.23 -10.23
C GLY A 68 -10.43 3.48 -9.55
N ALA A 69 -10.42 4.08 -8.35
CA ALA A 69 -11.65 4.42 -7.62
C ALA A 69 -12.50 5.47 -8.34
N ALA A 70 -11.89 6.48 -8.96
CA ALA A 70 -12.60 7.52 -9.72
C ALA A 70 -13.22 6.95 -11.00
N LEU A 71 -12.48 6.12 -11.74
CA LEU A 71 -13.00 5.41 -12.91
C LEU A 71 -14.10 4.43 -12.52
N GLY A 72 -13.92 3.69 -11.42
CA GLY A 72 -14.93 2.80 -10.85
C GLY A 72 -16.18 3.55 -10.42
N ALA A 73 -16.04 4.71 -9.76
CA ALA A 73 -17.16 5.57 -9.39
C ALA A 73 -17.88 6.11 -10.63
N ALA A 74 -17.16 6.59 -11.63
CA ALA A 74 -17.76 7.10 -12.86
C ALA A 74 -18.49 5.98 -13.64
N GLY A 75 -17.85 4.83 -13.82
CA GLY A 75 -18.46 3.67 -14.48
C GLY A 75 -19.66 3.13 -13.70
N GLY A 76 -19.55 3.03 -12.38
CA GLY A 76 -20.63 2.62 -11.50
C GLY A 76 -21.81 3.61 -11.49
N ALA A 77 -21.54 4.91 -11.54
CA ALA A 77 -22.56 5.93 -11.65
C ALA A 77 -23.33 5.83 -12.98
N LEU A 78 -22.60 5.65 -14.08
CA LEU A 78 -23.19 5.48 -15.42
C LEU A 78 -24.06 4.22 -15.47
N LEU A 79 -23.56 3.09 -14.98
CA LEU A 79 -24.33 1.85 -14.93
C LEU A 79 -25.55 1.98 -14.00
N GLY A 80 -25.37 2.55 -12.82
CA GLY A 80 -26.47 2.78 -11.87
C GLY A 80 -27.55 3.73 -12.42
N ALA A 81 -27.18 4.71 -13.23
CA ALA A 81 -28.13 5.59 -13.90
C ALA A 81 -28.99 4.87 -14.95
N LEU A 82 -28.47 3.79 -15.55
CA LEU A 82 -29.14 3.02 -16.60
C LEU A 82 -30.08 1.93 -16.04
N THR A 83 -29.89 1.49 -14.79
CA THR A 83 -30.61 0.33 -14.22
C THR A 83 -31.90 0.69 -13.47
N GLY A 84 -32.55 1.84 -13.73
CA GLY A 84 -33.84 2.14 -13.08
C GLY A 84 -34.66 3.27 -13.72
N ASP A 85 -35.88 3.43 -13.21
CA ASP A 85 -36.85 4.44 -13.67
C ASP A 85 -36.29 5.87 -13.60
N SER A 86 -36.79 6.76 -14.48
CA SER A 86 -36.35 8.15 -14.60
C SER A 86 -36.24 8.89 -13.27
N ASP A 87 -37.18 8.64 -12.36
CA ASP A 87 -37.31 9.38 -11.10
C ASP A 87 -36.30 8.94 -10.04
N LYS A 88 -35.66 7.78 -10.23
CA LYS A 88 -34.66 7.21 -9.32
C LYS A 88 -33.25 7.23 -9.90
N ARG A 89 -33.06 7.74 -11.12
CA ARG A 89 -31.75 7.77 -11.81
C ARG A 89 -30.65 8.42 -10.97
N GLY A 90 -30.92 9.57 -10.36
CA GLY A 90 -29.92 10.25 -9.51
C GLY A 90 -29.53 9.43 -8.27
N ARG A 91 -30.51 8.77 -7.64
CA ARG A 91 -30.27 7.90 -6.49
C ARG A 91 -29.50 6.64 -6.88
N ASN A 92 -29.88 6.01 -8.00
CA ASN A 92 -29.23 4.79 -8.47
C ASN A 92 -27.83 5.08 -9.03
N ALA A 93 -27.62 6.24 -9.66
CA ALA A 93 -26.30 6.72 -10.05
C ALA A 93 -25.42 6.97 -8.83
N ALA A 94 -25.94 7.58 -7.76
CA ALA A 94 -25.18 7.77 -6.52
C ALA A 94 -24.83 6.44 -5.84
N ILE A 95 -25.77 5.50 -5.78
CA ILE A 95 -25.52 4.13 -5.26
C ILE A 95 -24.51 3.40 -6.14
N GLY A 96 -24.63 3.52 -7.46
CA GLY A 96 -23.70 2.96 -8.43
C GLY A 96 -22.31 3.59 -8.33
N ALA A 97 -22.22 4.90 -8.08
CA ALA A 97 -20.95 5.60 -7.86
C ALA A 97 -20.28 5.13 -6.57
N ALA A 98 -21.04 5.05 -5.48
CA ALA A 98 -20.55 4.52 -4.21
C ALA A 98 -20.12 3.05 -4.37
N GLY A 99 -20.95 2.21 -4.98
CA GLY A 99 -20.64 0.81 -5.25
C GLY A 99 -19.46 0.62 -6.20
N GLY A 100 -19.32 1.46 -7.22
CA GLY A 100 -18.23 1.44 -8.18
C GLY A 100 -16.91 1.98 -7.62
N ALA A 101 -16.97 2.95 -6.70
CA ALA A 101 -15.80 3.38 -5.92
C ALA A 101 -15.35 2.27 -4.97
N LEU A 102 -16.30 1.57 -4.32
CA LEU A 102 -16.06 0.43 -3.44
C LEU A 102 -15.62 -0.83 -4.20
N ALA A 103 -16.00 -0.95 -5.48
CA ALA A 103 -15.54 -2.01 -6.36
C ALA A 103 -14.02 -1.92 -6.62
N GLY A 104 -13.33 -0.86 -6.21
CA GLY A 104 -11.86 -0.81 -6.19
C GLY A 104 -11.18 -1.88 -5.31
N GLY A 105 -11.94 -2.60 -4.45
CA GLY A 105 -11.42 -3.74 -3.68
C GLY A 105 -11.39 -5.07 -4.46
N ALA A 106 -11.04 -6.16 -3.77
CA ALA A 106 -10.87 -7.50 -4.34
C ALA A 106 -11.95 -7.93 -5.35
N ALA A 107 -13.23 -7.64 -5.06
CA ALA A 107 -14.36 -8.06 -5.89
C ALA A 107 -14.40 -7.36 -7.27
N GLY A 108 -14.12 -6.05 -7.33
CA GLY A 108 -14.08 -5.36 -8.62
C GLY A 108 -12.73 -5.51 -9.31
N TYR A 109 -11.62 -5.68 -8.59
CA TYR A 109 -10.36 -6.15 -9.18
C TYR A 109 -10.55 -7.46 -9.94
N TYR A 110 -11.20 -8.45 -9.30
CA TYR A 110 -11.53 -9.73 -9.93
C TYR A 110 -12.42 -9.55 -11.17
N THR A 111 -13.51 -8.79 -11.04
CA THR A 111 -14.48 -8.58 -12.13
C THR A 111 -13.84 -7.88 -13.33
N GLU A 112 -13.00 -6.87 -13.07
CA GLU A 112 -12.28 -6.15 -14.11
C GLU A 112 -11.27 -7.06 -14.81
N ARG A 113 -10.53 -7.87 -14.04
CA ARG A 113 -9.59 -8.83 -14.61
C ARG A 113 -10.29 -9.88 -15.47
N GLN A 114 -11.48 -10.34 -15.08
CA GLN A 114 -12.29 -11.27 -15.87
C GLN A 114 -12.78 -10.66 -17.20
N LYS A 115 -13.08 -9.35 -17.23
CA LYS A 115 -13.42 -8.65 -18.49
C LYS A 115 -12.22 -8.52 -19.42
N GLN A 116 -11.03 -8.31 -18.88
CA GLN A 116 -9.80 -8.16 -19.66
C GLN A 116 -9.26 -9.50 -20.17
N ILE A 117 -9.41 -10.56 -19.37
CA ILE A 117 -8.85 -11.89 -19.64
C ILE A 117 -9.94 -12.93 -19.41
N SER A 118 -10.58 -13.37 -20.49
CA SER A 118 -11.62 -14.39 -20.45
C SER A 118 -11.07 -15.80 -20.22
N ASP A 119 -9.85 -16.10 -20.67
CA ASP A 119 -9.19 -17.39 -20.45
C ASP A 119 -8.70 -17.54 -19.00
N ASP A 120 -9.15 -18.60 -18.33
CA ASP A 120 -8.87 -18.83 -16.91
C ASP A 120 -7.38 -19.04 -16.62
N ASN A 121 -6.64 -19.74 -17.50
CA ASN A 121 -5.22 -20.01 -17.31
C ASN A 121 -4.40 -18.73 -17.50
N GLN A 122 -4.73 -17.92 -18.51
CA GLN A 122 -4.12 -16.60 -18.72
C GLN A 122 -4.42 -15.67 -17.54
N ARG A 123 -5.64 -15.73 -16.99
CA ARG A 123 -6.02 -14.91 -15.83
C ARG A 123 -5.26 -15.33 -14.57
N ILE A 124 -5.17 -16.63 -14.31
CA ILE A 124 -4.35 -17.19 -13.22
C ILE A 124 -2.88 -16.78 -13.38
N ALA A 125 -2.33 -16.83 -14.59
CA ALA A 125 -0.95 -16.41 -14.87
C ALA A 125 -0.75 -14.89 -14.68
N SER A 126 -1.78 -14.08 -14.96
CA SER A 126 -1.70 -12.61 -14.82
C SER A 126 -1.41 -12.19 -13.38
N TYR A 127 -1.95 -12.90 -12.38
CA TYR A 127 -1.69 -12.61 -10.97
C TYR A 127 -0.22 -12.74 -10.60
N SER A 128 0.53 -13.66 -11.22
CA SER A 128 1.98 -13.74 -11.03
C SER A 128 2.68 -12.44 -11.41
N THR A 129 2.24 -11.80 -12.49
CA THR A 129 2.78 -10.50 -12.93
C THR A 129 2.49 -9.41 -11.89
N ASP A 130 1.29 -9.37 -11.33
CA ASP A 130 0.91 -8.38 -10.32
C ASP A 130 1.67 -8.60 -8.99
N PHE A 131 1.84 -9.85 -8.57
CA PHE A 131 2.66 -10.22 -7.41
C PHE A 131 4.14 -9.86 -7.62
N ASN A 132 4.69 -10.15 -8.79
CA ASN A 132 6.08 -9.81 -9.12
C ASN A 132 6.30 -8.30 -9.20
N LYS A 133 5.33 -7.56 -9.75
CA LYS A 133 5.38 -6.09 -9.73
C LYS A 133 5.35 -5.55 -8.31
N SER A 134 4.46 -6.07 -7.47
CA SER A 134 4.41 -5.71 -6.04
C SER A 134 5.73 -6.06 -5.33
N ALA A 135 6.32 -7.21 -5.61
CA ALA A 135 7.61 -7.59 -5.06
C ALA A 135 8.73 -6.62 -5.46
N SER A 136 8.77 -6.22 -6.74
CA SER A 136 9.73 -5.23 -7.24
C SER A 136 9.54 -3.85 -6.61
N ASP A 137 8.29 -3.40 -6.48
CA ASP A 137 7.98 -2.11 -5.85
C ASP A 137 8.32 -2.10 -4.35
N ILE A 138 8.07 -3.20 -3.63
CA ILE A 138 8.49 -3.38 -2.23
C ILE A 138 10.02 -3.41 -2.12
N ASP A 139 10.70 -4.19 -2.96
CA ASP A 139 12.16 -4.35 -2.93
C ASP A 139 12.87 -3.01 -3.17
N ARG A 140 12.44 -2.28 -4.21
CA ARG A 140 12.92 -0.93 -4.53
C ARG A 140 12.68 0.05 -3.37
N SER A 141 11.47 0.05 -2.80
CA SER A 141 11.13 0.91 -1.66
C SER A 141 11.97 0.57 -0.43
N THR A 142 12.19 -0.73 -0.18
CA THR A 142 13.02 -1.23 0.91
C THR A 142 14.48 -0.80 0.75
N ALA A 143 15.01 -0.86 -0.48
CA ALA A 143 16.36 -0.40 -0.78
C ALA A 143 16.52 1.11 -0.53
N TYR A 144 15.57 1.93 -0.98
CA TYR A 144 15.59 3.38 -0.73
C TYR A 144 15.49 3.73 0.76
N ALA A 145 14.60 3.05 1.50
CA ALA A 145 14.48 3.23 2.94
C ALA A 145 15.78 2.88 3.67
N ARG A 146 16.39 1.73 3.35
CA ARG A 146 17.69 1.32 3.92
C ARG A 146 18.81 2.33 3.63
N ALA A 147 18.91 2.76 2.37
CA ALA A 147 19.95 3.71 1.96
C ALA A 147 19.83 5.04 2.74
N SER A 148 18.61 5.57 2.86
CA SER A 148 18.35 6.78 3.65
C SER A 148 18.67 6.58 5.14
N GLN A 149 18.17 5.48 5.73
CA GLN A 149 18.41 5.13 7.14
C GLN A 149 19.91 5.04 7.46
N GLN A 150 20.70 4.34 6.63
CA GLN A 150 22.15 4.20 6.82
C GLN A 150 22.89 5.53 6.65
N CYS A 151 22.48 6.36 5.70
CA CYS A 151 23.07 7.69 5.49
C CYS A 151 22.83 8.59 6.70
N TYR A 152 21.58 8.67 7.17
CA TYR A 152 21.22 9.47 8.34
C TYR A 152 21.84 8.93 9.63
N GLN A 153 22.02 7.62 9.78
CA GLN A 153 22.76 7.03 10.91
C GLN A 153 24.21 7.52 10.94
N SER A 154 24.84 7.54 9.77
CA SER A 154 26.23 8.00 9.62
C SER A 154 26.34 9.51 9.90
N ALA A 155 25.39 10.29 9.38
CA ALA A 155 25.27 11.73 9.65
C ALA A 155 25.08 12.04 11.14
N PHE A 156 24.23 11.27 11.82
CA PHE A 156 24.01 11.37 13.26
C PHE A 156 25.27 11.09 14.06
N THR A 157 25.93 9.97 13.76
CA THR A 157 27.18 9.58 14.43
C THR A 157 28.26 10.66 14.26
N LYS A 158 28.35 11.24 13.05
CA LYS A 158 29.25 12.37 12.78
C LYS A 158 28.87 13.61 13.60
N LEU A 159 27.58 13.95 13.67
CA LEU A 159 27.10 15.11 14.43
C LEU A 159 27.43 15.00 15.93
N VAL A 160 27.26 13.81 16.51
CA VAL A 160 27.67 13.52 17.89
C VAL A 160 29.17 13.76 18.09
N ASN A 161 30.01 13.29 17.15
CA ASN A 161 31.45 13.48 17.22
C ASN A 161 31.87 14.94 17.04
N ASP A 162 31.27 15.65 16.09
CA ASP A 162 31.51 17.08 15.84
C ASP A 162 31.16 17.89 17.11
N ARG A 163 30.07 17.54 17.79
CA ARG A 163 29.70 18.16 19.07
C ARG A 163 30.74 17.92 20.15
N LYS A 164 31.18 16.67 20.34
CA LYS A 164 32.23 16.32 21.32
C LYS A 164 33.54 17.06 21.04
N ALA A 165 33.87 17.24 19.76
CA ALA A 165 35.02 18.00 19.30
C ALA A 165 34.82 19.52 19.33
N LYS A 166 33.61 20.01 19.69
CA LYS A 166 33.22 21.44 19.68
C LYS A 166 33.41 22.11 18.32
N THR A 167 33.27 21.35 17.22
CA THR A 167 33.42 21.86 15.84
C THR A 167 32.10 22.34 15.23
N VAL A 168 30.97 22.11 15.90
CA VAL A 168 29.64 22.59 15.53
C VAL A 168 29.03 23.36 16.71
N ASN A 169 28.39 24.49 16.43
CA ASN A 169 27.68 25.26 17.44
C ASN A 169 26.25 24.71 17.68
N ASP A 170 25.65 25.05 18.82
CA ASP A 170 24.33 24.51 19.22
C ASP A 170 23.22 24.84 18.22
N THR A 171 23.20 26.06 17.66
CA THR A 171 22.15 26.48 16.72
C THR A 171 22.17 25.65 15.45
N GLU A 172 23.36 25.49 14.87
CA GLU A 172 23.60 24.67 13.69
C GLU A 172 23.35 23.18 13.97
N GLY A 173 23.84 22.70 15.12
CA GLY A 173 23.70 21.31 15.54
C GLY A 173 22.24 20.88 15.72
N ARG A 174 21.40 21.74 16.32
CA ARG A 174 19.95 21.51 16.44
C ARG A 174 19.26 21.40 15.08
N LYS A 175 19.61 22.26 14.12
CA LYS A 175 19.01 22.20 12.78
C LYS A 175 19.43 20.93 12.03
N ARG A 176 20.71 20.53 12.13
CA ARG A 176 21.21 19.27 11.55
C ARG A 176 20.50 18.06 12.16
N LEU A 177 20.33 18.03 13.48
CA LEU A 177 19.62 16.95 14.15
C LEU A 177 18.13 16.93 13.76
N ALA A 178 17.49 18.09 13.66
CA ALA A 178 16.11 18.20 13.19
C ALA A 178 15.93 17.62 11.79
N GLU A 179 16.84 17.91 10.85
CA GLU A 179 16.81 17.33 9.50
C GLU A 179 17.03 15.82 9.51
N ILE A 180 17.96 15.31 10.32
CA ILE A 180 18.20 13.86 10.47
C ILE A 180 16.93 13.15 10.97
N VAL A 181 16.33 13.65 12.05
CA VAL A 181 15.13 13.05 12.64
C VAL A 181 13.94 13.15 11.69
N ALA A 182 13.73 14.29 11.04
CA ALA A 182 12.66 14.48 10.07
C ALA A 182 12.83 13.55 8.87
N GLY A 183 14.03 13.45 8.31
CA GLY A 183 14.32 12.59 7.16
C GLY A 183 14.15 11.10 7.48
N LEU A 184 14.62 10.66 8.65
CA LEU A 184 14.40 9.28 9.13
C LEU A 184 12.91 8.98 9.34
N LYS A 185 12.18 9.89 10.00
CA LYS A 185 10.74 9.75 10.22
C LYS A 185 9.99 9.67 8.90
N GLU A 186 10.30 10.54 7.97
CA GLU A 186 9.64 10.61 6.67
C GLU A 186 9.91 9.38 5.81
N SER A 187 11.17 8.92 5.76
CA SER A 187 11.53 7.64 5.14
C SER A 187 10.77 6.47 5.76
N ASN A 188 10.66 6.44 7.09
CA ASN A 188 9.96 5.39 7.81
C ASN A 188 8.44 5.41 7.58
N ASP A 189 7.82 6.58 7.61
CA ASP A 189 6.39 6.74 7.36
C ASP A 189 6.03 6.33 5.92
N LEU A 190 6.90 6.64 4.95
CA LEU A 190 6.74 6.23 3.56
C LEU A 190 6.84 4.70 3.38
N ILE A 191 7.84 4.03 3.96
CA ILE A 191 7.95 2.56 3.84
C ILE A 191 6.79 1.84 4.55
N VAL A 192 6.27 2.41 5.65
CA VAL A 192 5.04 1.92 6.31
C VAL A 192 3.82 2.10 5.39
N ALA A 193 3.68 3.24 4.72
CA ALA A 193 2.60 3.47 3.77
C ALA A 193 2.64 2.51 2.59
N VAL A 194 3.83 2.30 2.00
CA VAL A 194 4.06 1.30 0.94
C VAL A 194 3.69 -0.10 1.42
N ASN A 195 4.11 -0.51 2.62
CA ASN A 195 3.77 -1.81 3.20
C ASN A 195 2.26 -2.00 3.42
N GLY A 196 1.57 -0.95 3.85
CA GLY A 196 0.12 -0.95 4.01
C GLY A 196 -0.60 -1.18 2.69
N LYS A 197 -0.26 -0.40 1.67
CA LYS A 197 -0.83 -0.51 0.31
C LYS A 197 -0.54 -1.86 -0.32
N ALA A 198 0.72 -2.30 -0.27
CA ALA A 198 1.10 -3.61 -0.77
C ALA A 198 0.31 -4.73 -0.07
N SER A 199 0.07 -4.63 1.24
CA SER A 199 -0.76 -5.63 1.95
C SER A 199 -2.19 -5.69 1.42
N GLU A 200 -2.77 -4.54 1.09
CA GLU A 200 -4.12 -4.44 0.51
C GLU A 200 -4.18 -5.02 -0.90
N ASP A 201 -3.24 -4.63 -1.77
CA ASP A 201 -3.13 -5.15 -3.14
C ASP A 201 -2.93 -6.67 -3.16
N LEU A 202 -2.00 -7.18 -2.34
CA LEU A 202 -1.74 -8.61 -2.22
C LEU A 202 -2.96 -9.39 -1.76
N ASN A 203 -3.76 -8.83 -0.85
CA ASN A 203 -5.01 -9.43 -0.40
C ASN A 203 -6.05 -9.45 -1.54
N ASN A 204 -6.16 -8.36 -2.31
CA ASN A 204 -7.05 -8.28 -3.46
C ASN A 204 -6.68 -9.30 -4.54
N TYR A 205 -5.38 -9.45 -4.85
CA TYR A 205 -4.89 -10.42 -5.84
C TYR A 205 -5.10 -11.85 -5.36
N THR A 206 -4.82 -12.12 -4.08
CA THR A 206 -4.98 -13.46 -3.50
C THR A 206 -6.43 -13.92 -3.54
N GLN A 207 -7.38 -13.07 -3.15
CA GLN A 207 -8.81 -13.40 -3.21
C GLN A 207 -9.29 -13.64 -4.64
N ALA A 208 -8.82 -12.82 -5.58
CA ALA A 208 -9.16 -12.97 -7.00
C ALA A 208 -8.60 -14.28 -7.57
N TYR A 209 -7.34 -14.60 -7.25
CA TYR A 209 -6.68 -15.85 -7.59
C TYR A 209 -7.39 -17.08 -7.02
N GLU A 210 -7.74 -17.07 -5.74
CA GLU A 210 -8.47 -18.18 -5.10
C GLU A 210 -9.83 -18.43 -5.76
N LYS A 211 -10.52 -17.36 -6.17
CA LYS A 211 -11.79 -17.47 -6.88
C LYS A 211 -11.62 -18.09 -8.27
N ASP A 212 -10.57 -17.74 -9.01
CA ASP A 212 -10.28 -18.37 -10.29
C ASP A 212 -9.86 -19.83 -10.17
N LEU A 213 -9.07 -20.17 -9.14
CA LEU A 213 -8.74 -21.56 -8.84
C LEU A 213 -10.00 -22.40 -8.59
N GLN A 214 -10.93 -21.89 -7.79
CA GLN A 214 -12.20 -22.55 -7.53
C GLN A 214 -13.03 -22.74 -8.81
N GLN A 215 -13.00 -21.76 -9.72
CA GLN A 215 -13.70 -21.82 -11.00
C GLN A 215 -13.16 -22.94 -11.90
N VAL A 216 -11.86 -23.20 -11.86
CA VAL A 216 -11.22 -24.32 -12.58
C VAL A 216 -11.17 -25.63 -11.77
N GLY A 217 -11.85 -25.69 -10.62
CA GLY A 217 -11.95 -26.88 -9.79
C GLY A 217 -10.68 -27.24 -9.01
N VAL A 218 -9.80 -26.27 -8.77
CA VAL A 218 -8.51 -26.45 -8.09
C VAL A 218 -8.55 -25.78 -6.72
N GLN A 219 -8.04 -26.46 -5.69
CA GLN A 219 -7.87 -25.87 -4.37
C GLN A 219 -6.47 -25.26 -4.26
N ARG A 220 -6.38 -24.05 -3.69
CA ARG A 220 -5.09 -23.39 -3.50
C ARG A 220 -4.12 -24.21 -2.64
N THR A 221 -4.63 -24.94 -1.65
CA THR A 221 -3.83 -25.85 -0.80
C THR A 221 -3.08 -26.90 -1.61
N ASP A 222 -3.68 -27.38 -2.70
CA ASP A 222 -3.09 -28.37 -3.59
C ASP A 222 -1.95 -27.73 -4.40
N VAL A 223 -2.19 -26.52 -4.90
CA VAL A 223 -1.17 -25.72 -5.61
C VAL A 223 0.03 -25.42 -4.71
N VAL A 224 -0.21 -25.03 -3.45
CA VAL A 224 0.84 -24.81 -2.45
C VAL A 224 1.67 -26.07 -2.22
N THR A 225 1.01 -27.22 -2.08
CA THR A 225 1.68 -28.52 -1.89
C THR A 225 2.60 -28.84 -3.07
N VAL A 226 2.11 -28.63 -4.29
CA VAL A 226 2.90 -28.85 -5.52
C VAL A 226 4.05 -27.85 -5.63
N ALA A 227 3.81 -26.56 -5.36
CA ALA A 227 4.83 -25.53 -5.41
C ALA A 227 5.96 -25.75 -4.39
N GLN A 228 5.65 -26.32 -3.21
CA GLN A 228 6.63 -26.68 -2.19
C GLN A 228 7.42 -27.96 -2.55
N ALA A 229 6.77 -28.94 -3.18
CA ALA A 229 7.45 -30.14 -3.63
C ALA A 229 8.47 -29.86 -4.75
N ASP A 230 8.20 -28.86 -5.59
CA ASP A 230 9.12 -28.39 -6.64
C ASP A 230 10.40 -27.73 -6.10
N THR A 231 10.39 -27.19 -4.87
CA THR A 231 11.55 -26.51 -4.28
C THR A 231 12.44 -27.43 -3.43
N THR A 232 11.99 -28.65 -3.10
CA THR A 232 12.83 -29.66 -2.45
C THR A 232 13.81 -30.29 -3.44
N PRO A 233 15.15 -30.16 -3.24
CA PRO A 233 16.12 -30.84 -4.09
C PRO A 233 15.95 -32.36 -3.98
N PRO A 234 16.13 -33.11 -5.09
CA PRO A 234 16.11 -34.57 -5.02
C PRO A 234 17.22 -35.02 -4.06
N VAL A 235 16.84 -35.80 -3.04
CA VAL A 235 17.81 -36.42 -2.13
C VAL A 235 18.74 -37.29 -2.98
N ALA A 236 19.98 -36.86 -3.16
CA ALA A 236 20.99 -37.66 -3.83
C ALA A 236 21.20 -38.96 -3.03
N PRO A 237 21.23 -40.14 -3.66
CA PRO A 237 21.47 -41.39 -2.94
C PRO A 237 22.89 -41.33 -2.36
N THR A 238 22.98 -41.43 -1.03
CA THR A 238 24.25 -41.63 -0.34
C THR A 238 24.84 -42.96 -0.80
N LYS A 239 26.00 -42.90 -1.48
CA LYS A 239 26.76 -44.09 -1.90
C LYS A 239 27.08 -44.93 -0.66
N GLY A 240 26.51 -46.13 -0.56
CA GLY A 240 27.04 -47.18 0.31
C GLY A 240 26.09 -47.98 1.21
N LYS A 241 24.75 -47.81 1.17
CA LYS A 241 23.85 -48.70 1.94
C LYS A 241 22.72 -49.27 1.09
N LYS A 242 22.44 -50.56 1.33
CA LYS A 242 21.52 -51.47 0.61
C LYS A 242 20.28 -50.77 0.06
N ALA A 243 19.89 -51.15 -1.16
CA ALA A 243 18.70 -50.67 -1.86
C ALA A 243 17.45 -50.74 -0.96
N VAL A 244 17.09 -49.60 -0.38
CA VAL A 244 15.77 -49.36 0.18
C VAL A 244 14.85 -49.15 -1.01
N LYS A 245 13.74 -49.89 -1.08
CA LYS A 245 12.69 -49.69 -2.10
C LYS A 245 12.43 -48.18 -2.25
N PRO A 246 12.36 -47.62 -3.47
CA PRO A 246 12.08 -46.20 -3.63
C PRO A 246 10.76 -45.93 -2.90
N ALA A 247 10.82 -45.05 -1.89
CA ALA A 247 9.61 -44.54 -1.27
C ALA A 247 8.73 -44.03 -2.42
N LYS A 248 7.49 -44.53 -2.53
CA LYS A 248 6.54 -44.04 -3.55
C LYS A 248 6.55 -42.52 -3.45
N LYS A 249 7.01 -41.84 -4.50
CA LYS A 249 6.86 -40.38 -4.62
C LYS A 249 5.40 -40.08 -4.26
N PRO A 250 5.11 -39.17 -3.31
CA PRO A 250 3.74 -38.79 -3.02
C PRO A 250 3.05 -38.44 -4.35
N VAL A 251 1.88 -39.01 -4.61
CA VAL A 251 1.10 -38.62 -5.79
C VAL A 251 0.67 -37.19 -5.55
N LEU A 252 1.31 -36.26 -6.25
CA LEU A 252 1.00 -34.84 -6.16
C LEU A 252 -0.35 -34.56 -6.84
N PRO A 253 -1.15 -33.63 -6.31
CA PRO A 253 -2.36 -33.17 -6.98
C PRO A 253 -2.05 -32.64 -8.39
N THR A 254 -2.94 -32.90 -9.35
CA THR A 254 -2.84 -32.31 -10.69
C THR A 254 -3.36 -30.88 -10.64
N VAL A 255 -2.47 -29.89 -10.84
CA VAL A 255 -2.80 -28.47 -10.83
C VAL A 255 -2.23 -27.76 -12.07
N PRO A 256 -2.82 -26.63 -12.51
CA PRO A 256 -2.27 -25.81 -13.59
C PRO A 256 -0.84 -25.32 -13.29
N LYS A 257 0.02 -25.27 -14.32
CA LYS A 257 1.41 -24.79 -14.16
C LYS A 257 1.46 -23.30 -13.84
N GLU A 258 0.50 -22.57 -14.39
CA GLU A 258 0.24 -21.15 -14.18
C GLU A 258 -0.02 -20.91 -12.70
N ALA A 259 -0.85 -21.74 -12.06
CA ALA A 259 -1.14 -21.67 -10.64
C ALA A 259 0.12 -21.89 -9.78
N VAL A 260 0.95 -22.89 -10.11
CA VAL A 260 2.22 -23.14 -9.41
C VAL A 260 3.17 -21.95 -9.53
N THR A 261 3.23 -21.32 -10.71
CA THR A 261 4.06 -20.13 -10.95
C THR A 261 3.56 -18.94 -10.14
N THR A 262 2.24 -18.73 -10.12
CA THR A 262 1.59 -17.69 -9.31
C THR A 262 1.86 -17.94 -7.82
N GLU A 263 1.77 -19.17 -7.32
CA GLU A 263 2.06 -19.44 -5.90
C GLU A 263 3.53 -19.17 -5.53
N LYS A 264 4.49 -19.44 -6.44
CA LYS A 264 5.90 -19.06 -6.23
C LYS A 264 6.09 -17.54 -6.18
N SER A 265 5.35 -16.77 -6.98
CA SER A 265 5.35 -15.30 -6.90
C SER A 265 4.76 -14.79 -5.58
N ILE A 266 3.72 -15.45 -5.05
CA ILE A 266 3.13 -15.15 -3.73
C ILE A 266 4.18 -15.34 -2.63
N GLN A 267 4.92 -16.45 -2.63
CA GLN A 267 5.98 -16.71 -1.66
C GLN A 267 7.08 -15.63 -1.74
N THR A 268 7.46 -15.25 -2.96
CA THR A 268 8.48 -14.22 -3.20
C THR A 268 8.06 -12.87 -2.62
N VAL A 269 6.85 -12.41 -2.92
CA VAL A 269 6.38 -11.12 -2.44
C VAL A 269 6.10 -11.11 -0.94
N GLN A 270 5.70 -12.23 -0.35
CA GLN A 270 5.57 -12.37 1.11
C GLN A 270 6.93 -12.25 1.81
N ALA A 271 7.98 -12.86 1.26
CA ALA A 271 9.34 -12.71 1.79
C ALA A 271 9.81 -11.24 1.71
N LYS A 272 9.56 -10.55 0.59
CA LYS A 272 9.85 -9.12 0.43
C LYS A 272 9.05 -8.23 1.38
N GLN A 273 7.79 -8.55 1.61
CA GLN A 273 6.97 -7.84 2.58
C GLN A 273 7.50 -8.01 4.01
N ALA A 274 7.93 -9.22 4.39
CA ALA A 274 8.54 -9.48 5.68
C ALA A 274 9.84 -8.68 5.86
N GLU A 275 10.69 -8.67 4.83
CA GLU A 275 11.93 -7.88 4.78
C GLU A 275 11.66 -6.37 4.95
N SER A 276 10.69 -5.83 4.22
CA SER A 276 10.30 -4.43 4.31
C SER A 276 9.73 -4.06 5.69
N LYS A 277 8.93 -4.93 6.31
CA LYS A 277 8.44 -4.76 7.69
C LYS A 277 9.60 -4.70 8.69
N GLN A 278 10.63 -5.52 8.51
CA GLN A 278 11.84 -5.44 9.34
C GLN A 278 12.55 -4.09 9.17
N VAL A 279 12.69 -3.57 7.94
CA VAL A 279 13.29 -2.25 7.69
C VAL A 279 12.49 -1.11 8.32
N ALA A 280 11.15 -1.17 8.27
CA ALA A 280 10.30 -0.21 8.97
C ALA A 280 10.48 -0.28 10.50
N SER A 281 10.58 -1.50 11.05
CA SER A 281 10.82 -1.66 12.50
C SER A 281 12.21 -1.15 12.93
N ALA A 282 13.24 -1.40 12.11
CA ALA A 282 14.59 -0.91 12.34
C ALA A 282 14.67 0.61 12.23
N GLY A 283 14.02 1.21 11.23
CA GLY A 283 13.92 2.66 11.08
C GLY A 283 13.25 3.33 12.28
N LYS A 284 12.18 2.74 12.81
CA LYS A 284 11.55 3.22 14.05
C LYS A 284 12.52 3.18 15.24
N ALA A 285 13.21 2.06 15.45
CA ALA A 285 14.19 1.94 16.52
C ALA A 285 15.35 2.94 16.37
N GLN A 286 15.77 3.21 15.13
CA GLN A 286 16.78 4.21 14.82
C GLN A 286 16.35 5.63 15.19
N ILE A 287 15.11 6.01 14.88
CA ILE A 287 14.52 7.30 15.28
C ILE A 287 14.48 7.42 16.80
N GLU A 288 14.00 6.40 17.50
CA GLU A 288 13.94 6.37 18.96
C GLU A 288 15.34 6.49 19.59
N GLY A 289 16.34 5.79 19.04
CA GLY A 289 17.73 5.89 19.49
C GLY A 289 18.34 7.27 19.27
N THR A 290 18.10 7.85 18.09
CA THR A 290 18.54 9.22 17.74
C THR A 290 17.95 10.26 18.70
N CYS A 291 16.67 10.09 19.05
CA CYS A 291 15.94 11.00 19.94
C CYS A 291 16.33 10.87 21.41
N ARG A 292 16.83 9.71 21.85
CA ARG A 292 17.18 9.43 23.25
C ARG A 292 18.69 9.51 23.53
N ASP A 293 19.50 9.90 22.55
CA ASP A 293 20.95 9.96 22.73
C ASP A 293 21.33 11.05 23.75
N PRO A 294 21.99 10.68 24.87
CA PRO A 294 22.32 11.64 25.93
C PRO A 294 23.33 12.70 25.47
N ASN A 295 24.11 12.44 24.42
CA ASN A 295 25.04 13.40 23.85
C ASN A 295 24.33 14.51 23.06
N LEU A 296 23.02 14.40 22.80
CA LEU A 296 22.22 15.34 22.00
C LEU A 296 20.88 15.70 22.66
N ALA A 297 20.68 15.37 23.94
CA ALA A 297 19.40 15.52 24.65
C ALA A 297 18.86 16.97 24.65
N ASP A 298 19.72 17.97 24.79
CA ASP A 298 19.38 19.40 24.73
C ASP A 298 19.17 19.93 23.31
N TRP A 299 19.53 19.14 22.29
CA TRP A 299 19.27 19.45 20.89
C TRP A 299 18.08 18.71 20.31
N ALA A 300 17.53 17.72 21.03
CA ALA A 300 16.49 16.83 20.55
C ALA A 300 15.28 17.64 20.02
N PRO A 301 14.93 17.50 18.74
CA PRO A 301 13.84 18.27 18.14
C PRO A 301 12.48 17.77 18.66
N VAL A 302 11.53 18.68 18.84
CA VAL A 302 10.10 18.29 19.01
C VAL A 302 9.55 17.88 17.64
N PRO A 303 8.84 16.75 17.47
CA PRO A 303 8.43 15.77 18.47
C PRO A 303 9.25 14.49 18.32
N CYS A 304 10.43 14.44 18.93
CA CYS A 304 10.97 13.17 19.37
C CYS A 304 9.93 12.50 20.30
N PRO A 305 9.40 11.31 19.97
CA PRO A 305 8.35 10.68 20.76
C PRO A 305 8.89 10.41 22.17
N ASN A 306 8.40 11.21 23.14
CA ASN A 306 8.65 11.17 24.57
C ASN A 306 10.04 10.61 24.99
N VAL A 307 10.96 11.55 25.25
CA VAL A 307 11.82 11.41 26.43
C VAL A 307 10.96 11.26 27.68
#